data_AF-A0A3D5N5K6-F1
#
_entry.id   AF-A0A3D5N5K6-F1
#
_cell.length_a   1.000
_cell.length_b   1.000
_cell.length_c   1.000
_cell.angle_alpha   90.00
_cell.angle_beta   90.00
_cell.angle_gamma   90.00
#
_symmetry.space_group_name_H-M   'P 1'
#
loop_
_entity.id
_entity.type
_entity.pdbx_description
1 polymer ?
#
loop_
_entity_poly.entity_id
_entity_poly.type
_entity_poly.pdbx_seq_one_letter_code
_entity_poly.pdbx_strand_id
1 'polypeptide(L)'
;PSNGEVINFQVPAGSTLDGTISSIWEPTLTAPDGERPIAESNDNSYVLSTAINQSGTWRISVWGNDRMTLNINLVADTAPTLGFVSPPSVTRRDHLRLDYVANDDYGMAELDLVITPAPTDGMDDQFGPIDAITRDLKGEEPTHSSTPTRIEGPRFIDLVAHPWAGLPVNIQMHARDNAGQTAQSDMRSIVLPEREFSHPVAQKLIAIRRTLLRHPDRALEMQQALLPVLYAPQAFNGQIGVFLALSVAENRLSANLDDRTVHQNVAGLLWHIAEEIERGSYGIAERNLMEAEERL
;
A
#
# COMPACT_ATOMS: atom_id res chain seq x y z
N PRO A 1 -37.11 -28.82 -40.84
CA PRO A 1 -36.89 -27.85 -39.74
C PRO A 1 -35.72 -28.31 -38.87
N SER A 2 -34.49 -27.97 -39.29
CA SER A 2 -33.31 -28.15 -38.46
C SER A 2 -33.42 -27.15 -37.31
N ASN A 3 -33.71 -27.64 -36.09
CA ASN A 3 -33.65 -26.81 -34.89
C ASN A 3 -32.25 -26.21 -34.80
N GLY A 4 -32.15 -24.89 -34.89
CA GLY A 4 -30.89 -24.18 -34.67
C GLY A 4 -30.35 -24.51 -33.27
N GLU A 5 -29.03 -24.54 -33.15
CA GLU A 5 -28.36 -24.85 -31.89
C GLU A 5 -28.58 -23.70 -30.90
N VAL A 6 -29.06 -23.99 -29.68
CA VAL A 6 -29.24 -22.99 -28.62
C VAL A 6 -28.13 -23.16 -27.60
N ILE A 7 -27.29 -22.14 -27.45
CA ILE A 7 -26.20 -22.12 -26.48
C ILE A 7 -26.47 -21.02 -25.45
N ASN A 8 -26.28 -21.35 -24.17
CA ASN A 8 -26.39 -20.39 -23.07
C ASN A 8 -25.02 -20.19 -22.47
N PHE A 9 -24.60 -18.94 -22.28
CA PHE A 9 -23.36 -18.62 -21.58
C PHE A 9 -23.46 -17.29 -20.84
N GLN A 10 -22.71 -17.21 -19.74
CA GLN A 10 -22.50 -15.98 -18.97
C GLN A 10 -21.15 -15.40 -19.36
N VAL A 11 -21.11 -14.10 -19.62
CA VAL A 11 -19.88 -13.39 -20.00
C VAL A 11 -19.76 -12.08 -19.22
N PRO A 12 -18.54 -11.64 -18.87
CA PRO A 12 -18.32 -10.33 -18.27
C PRO A 12 -18.72 -9.19 -19.20
N ALA A 13 -19.12 -8.06 -18.63
CA ALA A 13 -19.29 -6.82 -19.38
C ALA A 13 -18.01 -6.41 -20.10
N GLY A 14 -18.14 -5.93 -21.34
CA GLY A 14 -17.01 -5.59 -22.20
C GLY A 14 -16.45 -6.74 -23.04
N SER A 15 -17.02 -7.94 -22.94
CA SER A 15 -16.63 -9.08 -23.79
C SER A 15 -16.93 -8.84 -25.26
N THR A 16 -16.09 -9.37 -26.14
CA THR A 16 -16.32 -9.42 -27.59
C THR A 16 -16.81 -10.80 -28.01
N LEU A 17 -17.82 -10.83 -28.86
CA LEU A 17 -18.20 -12.02 -29.60
C LEU A 17 -17.37 -12.03 -30.88
N ASP A 18 -16.42 -12.96 -30.95
CA ASP A 18 -15.55 -13.17 -32.11
C ASP A 18 -15.83 -14.54 -32.73
N GLY A 19 -15.90 -14.61 -34.05
CA GLY A 19 -16.13 -15.88 -34.72
C GLY A 19 -16.03 -15.82 -36.23
N THR A 20 -15.91 -17.01 -36.81
CA THR A 20 -15.89 -17.20 -38.27
C THR A 20 -17.03 -18.14 -38.66
N ILE A 21 -17.81 -17.74 -39.66
CA ILE A 21 -18.94 -18.47 -40.21
C ILE A 21 -18.63 -18.83 -41.65
N SER A 22 -18.61 -20.12 -41.97
CA SER A 22 -18.53 -20.58 -43.35
C SER A 22 -19.93 -20.85 -43.89
N SER A 23 -20.36 -20.11 -44.91
CA SER A 23 -21.70 -20.21 -45.48
C SER A 23 -21.71 -19.75 -46.95
N ILE A 24 -22.50 -20.43 -47.78
CA ILE A 24 -22.73 -20.03 -49.19
C ILE A 24 -23.59 -18.76 -49.28
N TRP A 25 -24.41 -18.51 -48.28
CA TRP A 25 -25.28 -17.33 -48.20
C TRP A 25 -24.80 -16.39 -47.10
N GLU A 26 -24.97 -15.09 -47.31
CA GLU A 26 -24.61 -14.08 -46.32
C GLU A 26 -25.38 -14.31 -45.00
N PRO A 27 -24.67 -14.52 -43.88
CA PRO A 27 -25.28 -14.64 -42.57
C PRO A 27 -25.67 -13.26 -42.03
N THR A 28 -26.69 -13.23 -41.18
CA THR A 28 -27.04 -12.05 -40.39
C THR A 28 -26.87 -12.35 -38.90
N LEU A 29 -26.36 -11.37 -38.14
CA LEU A 29 -26.30 -11.42 -36.69
C LEU A 29 -27.32 -10.43 -36.14
N THR A 30 -28.33 -10.94 -35.44
CA THR A 30 -29.35 -10.12 -34.79
C THR A 30 -29.16 -10.15 -33.28
N ALA A 31 -28.88 -9.00 -32.68
CA ALA A 31 -28.84 -8.79 -31.24
C ALA A 31 -30.21 -8.28 -30.72
N PRO A 32 -30.46 -8.29 -29.41
CA PRO A 32 -31.72 -7.80 -28.83
C PRO A 32 -32.14 -6.36 -29.23
N ASP A 33 -31.18 -5.47 -29.48
CA ASP A 33 -31.41 -4.07 -29.90
C ASP A 33 -31.33 -3.84 -31.42
N GLY A 34 -31.02 -4.86 -32.23
CA GLY A 34 -30.92 -4.73 -33.68
C GLY A 34 -29.84 -5.58 -34.32
N GLU A 35 -29.70 -5.44 -35.63
CA GLU A 35 -28.72 -6.18 -36.41
C GLU A 35 -27.29 -5.66 -36.18
N ARG A 36 -26.32 -6.56 -36.29
CA ARG A 36 -24.90 -6.29 -36.20
C ARG A 36 -24.24 -6.63 -37.53
N PRO A 37 -23.27 -5.81 -37.99
CA PRO A 37 -22.59 -6.08 -39.24
C PRO A 37 -21.73 -7.34 -39.11
N ILE A 38 -21.70 -8.12 -40.18
CA ILE A 38 -20.76 -9.23 -40.38
C ILE A 38 -19.92 -8.87 -41.60
N ALA A 39 -18.60 -9.05 -41.52
CA ALA A 39 -17.70 -8.76 -42.63
C ALA A 39 -17.39 -10.05 -43.39
N GLU A 40 -17.49 -10.04 -44.72
CA GLU A 40 -16.96 -11.12 -45.54
C GLU A 40 -15.44 -11.01 -45.59
N SER A 41 -14.74 -12.11 -45.29
CA SER A 41 -13.28 -12.15 -45.29
C SER A 41 -12.70 -12.78 -46.56
N ASN A 42 -13.28 -13.88 -47.06
CA ASN A 42 -12.87 -14.61 -48.26
C ASN A 42 -13.94 -15.63 -48.65
N ASP A 43 -14.19 -15.88 -49.94
CA ASP A 43 -15.08 -16.91 -50.52
C ASP A 43 -15.92 -17.72 -49.51
N ASN A 44 -17.16 -17.28 -49.26
CA ASN A 44 -18.11 -17.95 -48.36
C ASN A 44 -17.65 -18.06 -46.89
N SER A 45 -16.72 -17.21 -46.45
CA SER A 45 -16.23 -17.11 -45.07
C SER A 45 -16.45 -15.70 -44.55
N TYR A 46 -17.22 -15.61 -43.48
CA TYR A 46 -17.64 -14.39 -42.83
C TYR A 46 -17.04 -14.30 -41.43
N VAL A 47 -16.47 -13.15 -41.08
CA VAL A 47 -15.90 -12.89 -39.76
C VAL A 47 -16.78 -11.88 -39.05
N LEU A 48 -17.07 -12.17 -37.80
CA LEU A 48 -17.75 -11.24 -36.90
C LEU A 48 -16.84 -10.94 -35.71
N SER A 49 -16.82 -9.68 -35.32
CA SER A 49 -16.21 -9.20 -34.08
C SER A 49 -17.10 -8.07 -33.58
N THR A 50 -17.85 -8.33 -32.51
CA THR A 50 -18.81 -7.35 -31.98
C THR A 50 -18.81 -7.34 -30.46
N ALA A 51 -18.87 -6.14 -29.87
CA ALA A 51 -18.94 -5.98 -28.43
C ALA A 51 -20.32 -6.43 -27.91
N ILE A 52 -20.30 -7.29 -26.88
CA ILE A 52 -21.51 -7.76 -26.22
C ILE A 52 -21.88 -6.73 -25.14
N ASN A 53 -22.73 -5.77 -25.49
CA ASN A 53 -23.13 -4.69 -24.59
C ASN A 53 -24.50 -4.92 -23.91
N GLN A 54 -25.19 -6.01 -24.23
CA GLN A 54 -26.55 -6.28 -23.76
C GLN A 54 -26.84 -7.76 -23.60
N SER A 55 -27.50 -8.10 -22.49
CA SER A 55 -28.02 -9.45 -22.26
C SER A 55 -29.21 -9.71 -23.17
N GLY A 56 -29.38 -10.98 -23.54
CA GLY A 56 -30.55 -11.43 -24.26
C GLY A 56 -30.20 -12.46 -25.32
N THR A 57 -31.17 -12.70 -26.19
CA THR A 57 -31.06 -13.69 -27.26
C THR A 57 -30.46 -13.06 -28.51
N TRP A 58 -29.27 -13.51 -28.87
CA TRP A 58 -28.61 -13.20 -30.13
C TRP A 58 -28.82 -14.36 -31.11
N ARG A 59 -29.00 -14.06 -32.40
CA ARG A 59 -29.27 -15.06 -33.42
C ARG A 59 -28.36 -14.89 -34.61
N ILE A 60 -27.80 -16.00 -35.08
CA ILE A 60 -27.11 -16.09 -36.36
C ILE A 60 -28.05 -16.81 -37.32
N SER A 61 -28.47 -16.10 -38.36
CA SER A 61 -29.45 -16.60 -39.31
C SER A 61 -28.85 -16.65 -40.71
N VAL A 62 -29.18 -17.68 -41.47
CA VAL A 62 -28.75 -17.85 -42.86
C VAL A 62 -29.99 -18.13 -43.69
N TRP A 63 -30.24 -17.30 -44.70
CA TRP A 63 -31.44 -17.37 -45.54
C TRP A 63 -32.73 -17.39 -44.70
N GLY A 64 -32.84 -16.47 -43.75
CA GLY A 64 -34.03 -16.28 -42.90
C GLY A 64 -34.29 -17.39 -41.88
N ASN A 65 -33.40 -18.38 -41.76
CA ASN A 65 -33.51 -19.45 -40.78
C ASN A 65 -32.42 -19.31 -39.71
N ASP A 66 -32.82 -19.31 -38.45
CA ASP A 66 -31.90 -19.29 -37.31
C ASP A 66 -31.07 -20.59 -37.30
N ARG A 67 -29.76 -20.44 -37.47
CA ARG A 67 -28.80 -21.55 -37.41
C ARG A 67 -28.23 -21.73 -36.02
N MET A 68 -28.04 -20.62 -35.32
CA MET A 68 -27.50 -20.59 -33.96
C MET A 68 -28.21 -19.51 -33.16
N THR A 69 -28.57 -19.84 -31.93
CA THR A 69 -29.18 -18.92 -30.96
C THR A 69 -28.30 -18.90 -29.72
N LEU A 70 -27.82 -17.70 -29.35
CA LEU A 70 -26.96 -17.48 -28.20
C LEU A 70 -27.78 -16.72 -27.16
N ASN A 71 -28.08 -17.35 -26.03
CA ASN A 71 -28.66 -16.65 -24.89
C ASN A 71 -27.51 -16.16 -24.02
N ILE A 72 -27.20 -14.87 -24.17
CA ILE A 72 -26.07 -14.24 -23.51
C ILE A 72 -26.58 -13.53 -22.26
N ASN A 73 -25.98 -13.85 -21.11
CA ASN A 73 -26.21 -13.11 -19.88
C ASN A 73 -24.94 -12.35 -19.49
N LEU A 74 -24.97 -11.02 -19.59
CA LEU A 74 -23.90 -10.17 -19.12
C LEU A 74 -23.89 -10.11 -17.59
N VAL A 75 -22.73 -10.38 -17.02
CA VAL A 75 -22.44 -10.13 -15.62
C VAL A 75 -21.65 -8.82 -15.54
N ALA A 76 -22.21 -7.82 -14.87
CA ALA A 76 -21.49 -6.59 -14.59
C ALA A 76 -20.36 -6.89 -13.61
N ASP A 77 -19.16 -6.42 -13.93
CA ASP A 77 -17.99 -6.50 -13.09
C ASP A 77 -18.17 -5.61 -11.85
N THR A 78 -17.80 -6.12 -10.67
CA THR A 78 -18.05 -5.44 -9.40
C THR A 78 -16.77 -4.90 -8.79
N ALA A 79 -16.82 -3.67 -8.28
CA ALA A 79 -15.66 -3.09 -7.63
C ALA A 79 -15.20 -3.93 -6.43
N PRO A 80 -13.88 -3.95 -6.13
CA PRO A 80 -13.34 -4.73 -5.03
C PRO A 80 -14.01 -4.41 -3.68
N THR A 81 -14.07 -5.41 -2.81
CA THR A 81 -14.58 -5.25 -1.44
C THR A 81 -13.45 -5.38 -0.44
N LEU A 82 -13.28 -4.37 0.43
CA LEU A 82 -12.17 -4.28 1.38
C LEU A 82 -12.70 -4.15 2.82
N GLY A 83 -12.07 -4.85 3.76
CA GLY A 83 -12.46 -4.76 5.17
C GLY A 83 -11.37 -5.17 6.15
N PHE A 84 -11.32 -4.46 7.28
CA PHE A 84 -10.55 -4.90 8.45
C PHE A 84 -11.36 -5.94 9.22
N VAL A 85 -10.80 -7.14 9.41
CA VAL A 85 -11.43 -8.24 10.16
C VAL A 85 -11.46 -7.91 11.66
N SER A 86 -10.40 -7.26 12.14
CA SER A 86 -10.33 -6.68 13.48
C SER A 86 -9.64 -5.31 13.43
N PRO A 87 -9.85 -4.44 14.43
CA PRO A 87 -9.15 -3.16 14.50
C PRO A 87 -7.63 -3.35 14.40
N PRO A 88 -6.91 -2.49 13.66
CA PRO A 88 -5.45 -2.46 13.69
C PRO A 88 -4.92 -2.42 15.12
N SER A 89 -3.86 -3.16 15.40
CA SER A 89 -3.31 -3.28 16.75
C SER A 89 -1.79 -3.28 16.77
N VAL A 90 -1.21 -2.92 17.90
CA VAL A 90 0.24 -3.01 18.14
C VAL A 90 0.56 -4.34 18.82
N THR A 91 1.55 -5.05 18.28
CA THR A 91 2.04 -6.31 18.86
C THR A 91 3.03 -6.07 19.99
N ARG A 92 3.39 -7.11 20.74
CA ARG A 92 4.44 -7.05 21.78
C ARG A 92 5.85 -6.75 21.26
N ARG A 93 6.06 -6.81 19.94
CA ARG A 93 7.33 -6.49 19.27
C ARG A 93 7.25 -5.14 18.56
N ASP A 94 6.31 -4.29 18.95
CA ASP A 94 6.10 -2.96 18.38
C ASP A 94 5.82 -2.95 16.87
N HIS A 95 5.35 -4.07 16.31
CA HIS A 95 4.85 -4.08 14.93
C HIS A 95 3.38 -3.71 14.89
N LEU A 96 2.98 -2.98 13.84
CA LEU A 96 1.59 -2.79 13.45
C LEU A 96 1.05 -4.11 12.87
N ARG A 97 0.02 -4.68 13.49
CA ARG A 97 -0.73 -5.84 13.01
C ARG A 97 -2.01 -5.40 12.32
N LEU A 98 -2.21 -5.93 11.12
CA LEU A 98 -3.38 -5.69 10.29
C LEU A 98 -4.03 -7.03 9.94
N ASP A 99 -5.24 -7.25 10.43
CA ASP A 99 -6.09 -8.36 10.03
C ASP A 99 -7.13 -7.82 9.04
N TYR A 100 -7.03 -8.21 7.78
CA TYR A 100 -7.82 -7.66 6.68
C TYR A 100 -8.23 -8.74 5.68
N VAL A 101 -9.24 -8.42 4.88
CA VAL A 101 -9.68 -9.20 3.74
C VAL A 101 -10.01 -8.25 2.59
N ALA A 102 -9.64 -8.67 1.38
CA ALA A 102 -9.94 -8.00 0.13
C ALA A 102 -10.43 -9.06 -0.88
N ASN A 103 -11.58 -8.83 -1.53
CA ASN A 103 -12.16 -9.74 -2.51
C ASN A 103 -12.55 -9.01 -3.79
N ASP A 104 -12.41 -9.70 -4.92
CA ASP A 104 -12.77 -9.26 -6.26
C ASP A 104 -13.15 -10.48 -7.12
N ASP A 105 -14.07 -10.32 -8.06
CA ASP A 105 -14.55 -11.41 -8.92
C ASP A 105 -13.61 -11.75 -10.08
N TYR A 106 -12.78 -10.80 -10.53
CA TYR A 106 -11.85 -10.99 -11.65
C TYR A 106 -10.38 -10.76 -11.31
N GLY A 107 -10.07 -10.49 -10.05
CA GLY A 107 -8.72 -10.38 -9.51
C GLY A 107 -8.26 -8.94 -9.30
N MET A 108 -7.49 -8.73 -8.24
CA MET A 108 -6.96 -7.42 -7.87
C MET A 108 -5.57 -7.16 -8.45
N ALA A 109 -5.46 -6.10 -9.23
CA ALA A 109 -4.20 -5.61 -9.76
C ALA A 109 -3.33 -5.00 -8.65
N GLU A 110 -3.92 -4.15 -7.80
CA GLU A 110 -3.26 -3.41 -6.73
C GLU A 110 -4.02 -3.57 -5.40
N LEU A 111 -3.30 -3.70 -4.30
CA LEU A 111 -3.84 -3.60 -2.94
C LEU A 111 -2.79 -2.95 -2.03
N ASP A 112 -3.05 -1.71 -1.65
CA ASP A 112 -2.16 -0.90 -0.85
C ASP A 112 -2.78 -0.53 0.49
N LEU A 113 -1.94 -0.50 1.52
CA LEU A 113 -2.21 0.19 2.77
C LEU A 113 -1.68 1.61 2.68
N VAL A 114 -2.55 2.60 2.83
CA VAL A 114 -2.21 4.01 2.90
C VAL A 114 -2.32 4.46 4.36
N ILE A 115 -1.21 4.97 4.91
CA ILE A 115 -1.15 5.56 6.24
C ILE A 115 -0.94 7.06 6.09
N THR A 116 -1.73 7.86 6.78
CA THR A 116 -1.64 9.32 6.81
C THR A 116 -1.67 9.84 8.25
N PRO A 117 -1.12 11.03 8.53
CA PRO A 117 -1.24 11.63 9.85
C PRO A 117 -2.72 11.83 10.23
N ALA A 118 -3.05 11.63 11.51
CA ALA A 118 -4.36 11.96 12.06
C ALA A 118 -4.21 13.20 12.97
N PRO A 119 -4.30 14.44 12.43
CA PRO A 119 -4.16 15.65 13.22
C PRO A 119 -5.27 15.72 14.28
N THR A 120 -4.88 15.82 15.55
CA THR A 120 -5.82 15.95 16.68
C THR A 120 -6.35 17.38 16.86
N ASP A 121 -5.65 18.39 16.33
CA ASP A 121 -5.91 19.81 16.65
C ASP A 121 -6.10 20.72 15.41
N GLY A 122 -6.52 20.17 14.27
CA GLY A 122 -6.91 20.98 13.09
C GLY A 122 -5.78 21.76 12.40
N MET A 123 -4.53 21.56 12.80
CA MET A 123 -3.37 22.07 12.06
C MET A 123 -2.75 20.95 11.22
N ASP A 124 -3.19 20.83 9.98
CA ASP A 124 -2.57 19.97 8.94
C ASP A 124 -1.09 20.30 8.71
N ASP A 125 -0.68 21.54 9.01
CA ASP A 125 0.70 22.03 8.83
C ASP A 125 1.69 21.51 9.90
N GLN A 126 1.21 20.84 10.96
CA GLN A 126 2.04 20.23 12.02
C GLN A 126 2.84 19.00 11.56
N PHE A 127 2.63 18.52 10.34
CA PHE A 127 3.33 17.32 9.86
C PHE A 127 4.20 17.61 8.65
N GLY A 128 4.27 18.85 8.14
CA GLY A 128 4.94 19.15 6.87
C GLY A 128 4.42 18.29 5.70
N PRO A 129 5.04 18.32 4.51
CA PRO A 129 4.78 17.33 3.48
C PRO A 129 5.57 16.08 3.86
N ILE A 130 5.05 15.28 4.78
CA ILE A 130 5.51 13.90 4.94
C ILE A 130 4.56 13.06 4.08
N ASP A 131 5.13 12.44 3.05
CA ASP A 131 4.37 11.58 2.14
C ASP A 131 3.62 10.49 2.91
N ALA A 132 2.44 10.13 2.40
CA ALA A 132 1.70 8.98 2.91
C ALA A 132 2.61 7.74 2.92
N ILE A 133 2.53 6.92 3.98
CA ILE A 133 3.21 5.62 3.94
C ILE A 133 2.33 4.69 3.14
N THR A 134 2.78 4.32 1.94
CA THR A 134 2.13 3.28 1.14
C THR A 134 2.84 1.95 1.36
N ARG A 135 2.09 0.90 1.68
CA ARG A 135 2.62 -0.47 1.82
C ARG A 135 1.79 -1.42 0.98
N ASP A 136 2.47 -2.09 0.05
CA ASP A 136 1.88 -3.17 -0.72
C ASP A 136 1.46 -4.33 0.20
N LEU A 137 0.17 -4.65 0.17
CA LEU A 137 -0.47 -5.74 0.90
C LEU A 137 -0.73 -6.98 0.03
N LYS A 138 -0.55 -6.89 -1.29
CA LYS A 138 -0.67 -8.02 -2.22
C LYS A 138 0.44 -9.04 -2.00
N GLY A 139 1.62 -8.59 -1.58
CA GLY A 139 2.80 -9.43 -1.32
C GLY A 139 3.56 -9.81 -2.59
N GLU A 140 4.72 -10.47 -2.44
CA GLU A 140 5.54 -10.92 -3.57
C GLU A 140 4.82 -12.05 -4.34
N GLU A 141 4.42 -11.71 -5.57
CA GLU A 141 3.81 -12.45 -6.69
C GLU A 141 3.20 -13.85 -6.48
N PRO A 142 1.95 -14.06 -6.98
CA PRO A 142 1.52 -15.39 -7.38
C PRO A 142 2.41 -15.85 -8.54
N THR A 143 2.98 -17.06 -8.41
CA THR A 143 3.74 -17.78 -9.44
C THR A 143 2.92 -18.16 -10.71
N HIS A 144 1.76 -17.52 -10.91
CA HIS A 144 0.80 -17.80 -11.96
C HIS A 144 0.32 -16.48 -12.59
N SER A 145 0.04 -16.50 -13.89
CA SER A 145 -0.33 -15.33 -14.72
C SER A 145 -1.68 -14.66 -14.36
N SER A 146 -2.28 -14.99 -13.22
CA SER A 146 -3.58 -14.49 -12.77
C SER A 146 -3.43 -13.74 -11.45
N THR A 147 -3.99 -12.53 -11.38
CA THR A 147 -4.08 -11.79 -10.12
C THR A 147 -5.04 -12.48 -9.14
N PRO A 148 -4.79 -12.40 -7.82
CA PRO A 148 -5.61 -13.07 -6.84
C PRO A 148 -6.99 -12.39 -6.70
N THR A 149 -8.04 -13.21 -6.67
CA THR A 149 -9.43 -12.79 -6.39
C THR A 149 -9.70 -12.58 -4.90
N ARG A 150 -8.84 -13.10 -4.03
CA ARG A 150 -8.92 -12.92 -2.58
C ARG A 150 -7.54 -12.76 -1.96
N ILE A 151 -7.35 -11.70 -1.19
CA ILE A 151 -6.12 -11.42 -0.42
C ILE A 151 -6.53 -11.21 1.03
N GLU A 152 -5.82 -11.85 1.97
CA GLU A 152 -6.10 -11.71 3.39
C GLU A 152 -4.84 -11.73 4.26
N GLY A 153 -4.95 -11.12 5.44
CA GLY A 153 -3.89 -11.06 6.45
C GLY A 153 -3.90 -12.25 7.43
N PRO A 154 -3.05 -12.21 8.48
CA PRO A 154 -2.46 -11.00 9.06
C PRO A 154 -1.21 -10.49 8.33
N ARG A 155 -1.05 -9.17 8.28
CA ARG A 155 0.20 -8.49 7.90
C ARG A 155 0.80 -7.80 9.12
N PHE A 156 2.13 -7.89 9.24
CA PHE A 156 2.91 -7.21 10.26
C PHE A 156 3.84 -6.19 9.60
N ILE A 157 3.78 -4.94 10.04
CA ILE A 157 4.58 -3.85 9.48
C ILE A 157 5.39 -3.22 10.60
N ASP A 158 6.70 -3.20 10.44
CA ASP A 158 7.60 -2.47 11.32
C ASP A 158 7.65 -1.00 10.89
N LEU A 159 7.13 -0.13 11.76
CA LEU A 159 7.15 1.33 11.59
C LEU A 159 7.78 2.01 12.82
N VAL A 160 8.49 1.26 13.64
CA VAL A 160 9.02 1.72 14.93
C VAL A 160 10.08 2.82 14.76
N ALA A 161 10.88 2.71 13.69
CA ALA A 161 11.87 3.71 13.31
C ALA A 161 11.30 4.83 12.41
N HIS A 162 10.02 4.77 12.06
CA HIS A 162 9.42 5.73 11.13
C HIS A 162 9.34 7.14 11.74
N PRO A 163 9.41 8.22 10.94
CA PRO A 163 9.14 9.58 11.40
C PRO A 163 7.84 9.75 12.20
N TRP A 164 6.83 8.92 11.91
CA TRP A 164 5.53 8.95 12.58
C TRP A 164 5.38 7.98 13.75
N ALA A 165 6.45 7.28 14.16
CA ALA A 165 6.41 6.47 15.38
C ALA A 165 5.91 7.31 16.57
N GLY A 166 4.95 6.78 17.33
CA GLY A 166 4.33 7.45 18.47
C GLY A 166 3.32 8.56 18.11
N LEU A 167 2.92 8.67 16.83
CA LEU A 167 1.88 9.61 16.38
C LEU A 167 0.55 8.92 16.10
N PRO A 168 -0.58 9.61 16.32
CA PRO A 168 -1.86 9.18 15.79
C PRO A 168 -1.83 9.27 14.26
N VAL A 169 -2.23 8.18 13.61
CA VAL A 169 -2.34 8.06 12.16
C VAL A 169 -3.69 7.48 11.78
N ASN A 170 -4.12 7.80 10.56
CA ASN A 170 -5.22 7.14 9.89
C ASN A 170 -4.67 6.10 8.92
N ILE A 171 -5.36 4.98 8.85
CA ILE A 171 -5.01 3.84 8.01
C ILE A 171 -6.23 3.50 7.15
N GLN A 172 -5.99 3.34 5.85
CA GLN A 172 -7.01 2.95 4.87
C GLN A 172 -6.40 2.02 3.82
N MET A 173 -7.15 1.00 3.41
CA MET A 173 -6.75 0.16 2.27
C MET A 173 -7.35 0.70 0.98
N HIS A 174 -6.56 0.67 -0.09
CA HIS A 174 -6.93 1.08 -1.44
C HIS A 174 -6.68 -0.11 -2.37
N ALA A 175 -7.66 -0.45 -3.19
CA ALA A 175 -7.52 -1.53 -4.17
C ALA A 175 -7.92 -1.05 -5.56
N ARG A 176 -7.31 -1.71 -6.56
CA ARG A 176 -7.68 -1.59 -7.96
C ARG A 176 -7.76 -2.98 -8.58
N ASP A 177 -8.86 -3.27 -9.27
CA ASP A 177 -9.02 -4.51 -10.03
C ASP A 177 -8.34 -4.45 -11.41
N ASN A 178 -8.46 -5.54 -12.17
CA ASN A 178 -7.94 -5.61 -13.54
C ASN A 178 -8.72 -4.75 -14.55
N ALA A 179 -9.97 -4.41 -14.26
CA ALA A 179 -10.81 -3.56 -15.10
C ALA A 179 -10.62 -2.05 -14.81
N GLY A 180 -9.83 -1.72 -13.79
CA GLY A 180 -9.55 -0.35 -13.35
C GLY A 180 -10.56 0.21 -12.35
N GLN A 181 -11.51 -0.57 -11.84
CA GLN A 181 -12.37 -0.12 -10.76
C GLN A 181 -11.56 -0.03 -9.47
N THR A 182 -11.95 0.91 -8.61
CA THR A 182 -11.22 1.19 -7.37
C THR A 182 -12.15 1.12 -6.18
N ALA A 183 -11.59 0.70 -5.05
CA ALA A 183 -12.31 0.64 -3.79
C ALA A 183 -11.41 1.07 -2.64
N GLN A 184 -12.05 1.58 -1.58
CA GLN A 184 -11.38 1.98 -0.35
C GLN A 184 -12.08 1.32 0.84
N SER A 185 -11.30 0.90 1.83
CA SER A 185 -11.87 0.43 3.09
C SER A 185 -12.36 1.59 3.96
N ASP A 186 -13.08 1.25 5.03
CA ASP A 186 -13.25 2.16 6.16
C ASP A 186 -11.89 2.64 6.68
N MET A 187 -11.84 3.90 7.11
CA MET A 187 -10.67 4.48 7.76
C MET A 187 -10.60 4.05 9.22
N ARG A 188 -9.39 3.68 9.69
CA ARG A 188 -9.12 3.33 11.09
C ARG A 188 -8.00 4.19 11.65
N SER A 189 -8.17 4.71 12.86
CA SER A 189 -7.13 5.49 13.53
C SER A 189 -6.39 4.65 14.57
N ILE A 190 -5.07 4.82 14.67
CA ILE A 190 -4.22 4.16 15.66
C ILE A 190 -3.03 5.05 15.98
N VAL A 191 -2.45 4.91 17.17
CA VAL A 191 -1.12 5.49 17.46
C VAL A 191 -0.07 4.50 16.98
N LEU A 192 0.83 4.94 16.10
CA LEU A 192 1.92 4.09 15.65
C LEU A 192 2.81 3.70 16.83
N PRO A 193 3.31 2.44 16.85
CA PRO A 193 4.27 2.02 17.86
C PRO A 193 5.54 2.87 17.79
N GLU A 194 6.15 3.12 18.95
CA GLU A 194 7.46 3.74 19.05
C GLU A 194 8.37 2.91 19.96
N ARG A 195 9.67 2.93 19.65
CA ARG A 195 10.67 2.27 20.48
C ARG A 195 10.91 3.09 21.72
N GLU A 196 10.90 2.42 22.86
CA GLU A 196 11.39 2.99 24.11
C GLU A 196 12.93 2.90 24.17
N PHE A 197 13.57 4.01 24.52
CA PHE A 197 15.00 4.09 24.77
C PHE A 197 15.25 4.22 26.27
N SER A 198 16.21 3.50 26.82
CA SER A 198 16.53 3.57 28.25
C SER A 198 17.66 4.57 28.55
N HIS A 199 18.60 4.77 27.62
CA HIS A 199 19.72 5.66 27.84
C HIS A 199 19.29 7.14 27.81
N PRO A 200 19.63 7.97 28.82
CA PRO A 200 19.16 9.36 28.91
C PRO A 200 19.52 10.22 27.69
N VAL A 201 20.70 10.02 27.12
CA VAL A 201 21.09 10.73 25.88
C VAL A 201 20.23 10.26 24.71
N ALA A 202 19.97 8.97 24.56
CA ALA A 202 19.15 8.45 23.48
C ALA A 202 17.72 8.98 23.57
N GLN A 203 17.14 9.00 24.78
CA GLN A 203 15.84 9.62 25.05
C GLN A 203 15.82 11.11 24.62
N LYS A 204 16.88 11.87 24.95
CA LYS A 204 17.00 13.27 24.55
C LYS A 204 17.05 13.44 23.03
N LEU A 205 17.83 12.61 22.33
CA LEU A 205 17.93 12.66 20.87
C LEU A 205 16.60 12.32 20.20
N ILE A 206 15.85 11.34 20.71
CA ILE A 206 14.54 10.96 20.19
C ILE A 206 13.49 12.04 20.46
N ALA A 207 13.55 12.72 21.61
CA ALA A 207 12.71 13.88 21.87
C ALA A 207 12.98 15.03 20.88
N ILE A 208 14.26 15.32 20.59
CA ILE A 208 14.65 16.31 19.57
C ILE A 208 14.15 15.90 18.19
N ARG A 209 14.41 14.65 17.79
CA ARG A 209 13.92 14.06 16.53
C ARG A 209 12.41 14.25 16.37
N ARG A 210 11.65 13.90 17.41
CA ARG A 210 10.18 13.99 17.43
C ARG A 210 9.72 15.42 17.22
N THR A 211 10.28 16.38 17.95
CA THR A 211 9.93 17.80 17.80
C THR A 211 10.35 18.34 16.44
N LEU A 212 11.52 17.95 15.91
CA LEU A 212 12.01 18.39 14.61
C LEU A 212 11.07 17.96 13.46
N LEU A 213 10.52 16.74 13.55
CA LEU A 213 9.58 16.21 12.56
C LEU A 213 8.18 16.81 12.67
N ARG A 214 7.73 17.16 13.88
CA ARG A 214 6.40 17.74 14.16
C ARG A 214 6.35 19.26 14.04
N HIS A 215 7.46 19.92 14.33
CA HIS A 215 7.55 21.38 14.32
C HIS A 215 8.82 21.77 13.58
N PRO A 216 8.84 21.64 12.24
CA PRO A 216 9.99 22.05 11.43
C PRO A 216 10.37 23.52 11.64
N ASP A 217 9.41 24.37 11.99
CA ASP A 217 9.60 25.77 12.37
C ASP A 217 10.44 25.96 13.64
N ARG A 218 10.53 24.93 14.49
CA ARG A 218 11.36 24.91 15.70
C ARG A 218 12.75 24.31 15.46
N ALA A 219 13.20 24.19 14.21
CA ALA A 219 14.51 23.65 13.87
C ALA A 219 15.67 24.33 14.58
N LEU A 220 15.64 25.66 14.71
CA LEU A 220 16.67 26.41 15.46
C LEU A 220 16.73 26.01 16.93
N GLU A 221 15.58 25.85 17.57
CA GLU A 221 15.50 25.39 18.96
C GLU A 221 16.04 23.96 19.09
N MET A 222 15.70 23.08 18.13
CA MET A 222 16.16 21.69 18.12
C MET A 222 17.66 21.58 17.89
N GLN A 223 18.22 22.43 17.01
CA GLN A 223 19.66 22.55 16.82
C GLN A 223 20.35 22.99 18.12
N GLN A 224 19.84 24.01 18.80
CA GLN A 224 20.38 24.47 20.07
C GLN A 224 20.29 23.39 21.16
N ALA A 225 19.24 22.57 21.14
CA ALA A 225 19.07 21.46 22.05
C ALA A 225 20.07 20.30 21.83
N LEU A 226 20.70 20.20 20.65
CA LEU A 226 21.76 19.21 20.37
C LEU A 226 23.11 19.60 20.99
N LEU A 227 23.40 20.91 21.10
CA LEU A 227 24.71 21.41 21.54
C LEU A 227 25.15 20.89 22.92
N PRO A 228 24.29 20.87 23.96
CA PRO A 228 24.69 20.33 25.27
C PRO A 228 25.07 18.84 25.22
N VAL A 229 24.45 18.07 24.33
CA VAL A 229 24.79 16.65 24.14
C VAL A 229 26.13 16.54 23.43
N LEU A 230 26.33 17.34 22.38
CA LEU A 230 27.56 17.34 21.58
C LEU A 230 28.80 17.74 22.39
N TYR A 231 28.66 18.74 23.27
CA TYR A 231 29.76 19.22 24.13
C TYR A 231 29.98 18.38 25.40
N ALA A 232 29.21 17.32 25.61
CA ALA A 232 29.35 16.41 26.74
C ALA A 232 29.64 14.97 26.26
N PRO A 233 30.78 14.70 25.59
CA PRO A 233 31.09 13.37 25.06
C PRO A 233 31.11 12.26 26.11
N GLN A 234 31.41 12.59 27.36
CA GLN A 234 31.32 11.68 28.50
C GLN A 234 29.91 11.12 28.72
N ALA A 235 28.85 11.85 28.30
CA ALA A 235 27.46 11.40 28.44
C ALA A 235 27.14 10.19 27.54
N PHE A 236 27.98 9.91 26.53
CA PHE A 236 27.89 8.72 25.68
C PHE A 236 29.22 7.95 25.66
N ASN A 237 29.95 7.97 26.78
CA ASN A 237 31.19 7.22 27.01
C ASN A 237 32.35 7.58 26.08
N GLY A 238 32.37 8.80 25.53
CA GLY A 238 33.45 9.28 24.65
C GLY A 238 33.52 8.56 23.31
N GLN A 239 32.44 7.89 22.88
CA GLN A 239 32.41 7.18 21.60
C GLN A 239 32.60 8.15 20.42
N ILE A 240 33.76 8.05 19.75
CA ILE A 240 34.14 8.97 18.66
C ILE A 240 33.15 8.89 17.50
N GLY A 241 32.65 7.69 17.17
CA GLY A 241 31.65 7.51 16.11
C GLY A 241 30.35 8.28 16.38
N VAL A 242 29.83 8.19 17.61
CA VAL A 242 28.66 8.94 18.07
C VAL A 242 28.91 10.44 18.01
N PHE A 243 30.06 10.90 18.51
CA PHE A 243 30.44 12.32 18.47
C PHE A 243 30.49 12.88 17.03
N LEU A 244 31.12 12.16 16.11
CA LEU A 244 31.22 12.59 14.71
C LEU A 244 29.85 12.60 14.04
N ALA A 245 29.04 11.56 14.24
CA ALA A 245 27.70 11.49 13.68
C ALA A 245 26.80 12.63 14.20
N LEU A 246 26.86 12.92 15.51
CA LEU A 246 26.14 14.03 16.13
C LEU A 246 26.64 15.39 15.63
N SER A 247 27.96 15.55 15.43
CA SER A 247 28.54 16.76 14.81
C SER A 247 27.98 16.97 13.40
N VAL A 248 27.91 15.92 12.59
CA VAL A 248 27.35 15.99 11.23
C VAL A 248 25.87 16.35 11.26
N ALA A 249 25.09 15.74 12.15
CA ALA A 249 23.67 16.03 12.30
C ALA A 249 23.43 17.50 12.70
N GLU A 250 24.20 17.99 13.68
CA GLU A 250 24.14 19.38 14.14
C GLU A 250 24.53 20.37 13.03
N ASN A 251 25.66 20.14 12.33
CA ASN A 251 26.11 21.02 11.25
C ASN A 251 25.15 21.06 10.06
N ARG A 252 24.54 19.91 9.73
CA ARG A 252 23.52 19.85 8.66
C ARG A 252 22.29 20.64 9.03
N LEU A 253 21.82 20.51 10.27
CA LEU A 253 20.65 21.22 10.76
C LEU A 253 20.92 22.72 10.86
N SER A 254 22.08 23.13 11.40
CA SER A 254 22.44 24.55 11.56
C SER A 254 22.58 25.28 10.22
N ALA A 255 23.06 24.59 9.18
CA ALA A 255 23.16 25.15 7.83
C ALA A 255 21.81 25.25 7.09
N ASN A 256 20.80 24.46 7.49
CA ASN A 256 19.55 24.32 6.75
C ASN A 256 18.34 24.29 7.69
N LEU A 257 18.11 25.40 8.40
CA LEU A 257 17.05 25.52 9.40
C LEU A 257 15.63 25.55 8.81
N ASP A 258 15.50 25.86 7.52
CA ASP A 258 14.21 25.96 6.83
C ASP A 258 13.99 24.81 5.83
N ASP A 259 14.93 23.87 5.71
CA ASP A 259 14.85 22.76 4.75
C ASP A 259 14.27 21.49 5.41
N ARG A 260 12.99 21.25 5.12
CA ARG A 260 12.24 20.09 5.62
C ARG A 260 12.85 18.75 5.20
N THR A 261 13.42 18.66 4.00
CA THR A 261 14.08 17.44 3.53
C THR A 261 15.33 17.17 4.36
N VAL A 262 16.10 18.20 4.67
CA VAL A 262 17.24 18.08 5.57
C VAL A 262 16.79 17.69 6.98
N HIS A 263 15.68 18.24 7.48
CA HIS A 263 15.13 17.87 8.79
C HIS A 263 14.79 16.38 8.89
N GLN A 264 14.17 15.80 7.86
CA GLN A 264 13.90 14.35 7.80
C GLN A 264 15.18 13.52 7.80
N ASN A 265 16.20 13.94 7.05
CA ASN A 265 17.50 13.28 7.03
C ASN A 265 18.22 13.36 8.39
N VAL A 266 18.20 14.53 9.04
CA VAL A 266 18.75 14.72 10.38
C VAL A 266 17.99 13.86 11.39
N ALA A 267 16.67 13.82 11.32
CA ALA A 267 15.85 12.96 12.17
C ALA A 267 16.19 11.47 12.02
N GLY A 268 16.48 11.01 10.79
CA GLY A 268 16.98 9.67 10.52
C GLY A 268 18.36 9.42 11.14
N LEU A 269 19.29 10.39 11.04
CA LEU A 269 20.60 10.30 11.70
C LEU A 269 20.47 10.23 13.23
N LEU A 270 19.64 11.08 13.84
CA LEU A 270 19.42 11.08 15.29
C LEU A 270 18.87 9.74 15.80
N TRP A 271 18.03 9.07 15.01
CA TRP A 271 17.56 7.71 15.30
C TRP A 271 18.73 6.72 15.37
N HIS A 272 19.56 6.67 14.33
CA HIS A 272 20.71 5.75 14.29
C HIS A 272 21.73 6.03 15.41
N ILE A 273 21.96 7.32 15.74
CA ILE A 273 22.83 7.70 16.85
C ILE A 273 22.25 7.19 18.18
N ALA A 274 20.94 7.37 18.40
CA ALA A 274 20.28 6.88 19.60
C ALA A 274 20.38 5.34 19.72
N GLU A 275 20.21 4.61 18.61
CA GLU A 275 20.38 3.15 18.59
C GLU A 275 21.80 2.71 18.93
N GLU A 276 22.81 3.41 18.42
CA GLU A 276 24.21 3.09 18.71
C GLU A 276 24.56 3.33 20.19
N ILE A 277 24.08 4.44 20.77
CA ILE A 277 24.25 4.75 22.19
C ILE A 277 23.59 3.68 23.07
N GLU A 278 22.36 3.28 22.72
CA GLU A 278 21.61 2.25 23.43
C GLU A 278 22.35 0.91 23.38
N ARG A 279 22.85 0.51 22.20
CA ARG A 279 23.65 -0.71 22.02
C ARG A 279 24.94 -0.69 22.83
N GLY A 280 25.66 0.43 22.82
CA GLY A 280 26.91 0.59 23.59
C GLY A 280 26.71 0.54 25.10
N SER A 281 25.52 0.92 25.59
CA SER A 281 25.17 0.87 27.01
C SER A 281 25.01 -0.57 27.53
N TYR A 282 24.45 -1.47 26.70
CA TYR A 282 24.32 -2.89 27.05
C TYR A 282 25.68 -3.57 27.22
N GLY A 283 26.64 -3.28 26.33
CA GLY A 283 27.98 -3.86 26.44
C GLY A 283 28.73 -3.47 27.73
N ILE A 284 28.42 -2.30 28.30
CA ILE A 284 28.98 -1.87 29.59
C ILE A 284 28.22 -2.54 30.74
N ALA A 285 26.89 -2.65 30.67
CA ALA A 285 26.10 -3.32 31.69
C ALA A 285 26.49 -4.80 31.85
N GLU A 286 26.74 -5.49 30.74
CA GLU A 286 27.19 -6.89 30.72
C GLU A 286 28.60 -7.04 31.31
N ARG A 287 29.54 -6.14 30.95
CA ARG A 287 30.89 -6.13 31.54
C ARG A 287 30.84 -5.86 33.05
N ASN A 288 30.04 -4.89 33.49
CA ASN A 288 29.89 -4.57 34.91
C ASN A 288 29.28 -5.73 35.70
N LEU A 289 28.37 -6.50 35.09
CA LEU A 289 27.80 -7.71 35.69
C LEU A 289 28.87 -8.79 35.84
N MET A 290 29.65 -9.07 34.79
CA MET A 290 30.75 -10.02 34.85
C MET A 290 31.79 -9.64 35.91
N GLU A 291 32.19 -8.37 35.99
CA GLU A 291 33.11 -7.88 37.02
C GLU A 291 32.54 -7.96 38.44
N ALA A 292 31.21 -7.87 38.60
CA ALA A 292 30.54 -8.03 39.89
C ALA A 292 30.44 -9.51 40.30
N GLU A 293 30.23 -10.42 39.34
CA GLU A 293 30.23 -11.87 39.55
C GLU A 293 31.63 -12.42 39.87
N GLU A 294 32.69 -11.88 39.26
CA GLU A 294 34.09 -12.26 39.55
C GLU A 294 34.56 -11.79 40.95
N ARG A 295 33.85 -10.86 41.59
CA ARG A 295 34.16 -10.33 42.92
C ARG A 295 33.39 -11.02 44.06
N LEU A 296 32.61 -12.05 43.74
CA LEU A 296 31.88 -12.92 44.68
C LEU A 296 32.54 -14.30 44.77
#